data_AF-S5M1L4-F1
#
_entry.id   AF-S5M1L4-F1
#
_cell.length_a   1.000
_cell.length_b   1.000
_cell.length_c   1.000
_cell.angle_alpha   90.00
_cell.angle_beta   90.00
_cell.angle_gamma   90.00
#
_symmetry.space_group_name_H-M   'P 1'
#
loop_
_entity.id
_entity.type
_entity.pdbx_description
1 polymer ?
#
loop_
_entity_poly.entity_id
_entity_poly.type
_entity_poly.pdbx_seq_one_letter_code
_entity_poly.pdbx_strand_id
1 'polypeptide(L)'
;MNNIYGFWSHKYDFSEINKYNWKLVFKDTFGLDIKRISLLSMLFALEIVITIISKYLMGALTIFQFYTVEFSLIGILFIYLSTNWLYASIICIFSNFLRVILPAPSDFIGVLAMTLSDISFLITFAIVFLILKKIILFKVKKDNQIRWYITIIVLSGIIAMISSAFLSMLANHYFIFDMYNTLYPGIMPEKNSVLWISYLWSGFIVSVIKFTINVFTFSFFIKLLVNLINKHLF
;
A
#
# COMPACT_ATOMS: atom_id res chain seq x y z
N MET A 1 -25.46 -14.02 23.78
CA MET A 1 -25.14 -13.95 22.34
C MET A 1 -23.88 -14.75 22.12
N ASN A 2 -23.98 -15.91 21.48
CA ASN A 2 -22.81 -16.76 21.21
C ASN A 2 -21.90 -16.04 20.21
N ASN A 3 -20.61 -15.93 20.53
CA ASN A 3 -19.60 -15.28 19.70
C ASN A 3 -19.36 -16.10 18.41
N ILE A 4 -20.07 -15.77 17.34
CA ILE A 4 -19.90 -16.34 16.00
C ILE A 4 -18.81 -15.52 15.28
N TYR A 5 -17.56 -15.59 15.74
CA TYR A 5 -16.44 -14.79 15.18
C TYR A 5 -15.20 -15.63 14.81
N GLY A 6 -15.35 -16.92 14.50
CA GLY A 6 -14.23 -17.86 14.35
C GLY A 6 -13.22 -17.61 13.20
N PHE A 7 -13.52 -16.76 12.22
CA PHE A 7 -12.54 -16.38 11.18
C PHE A 7 -12.00 -14.96 11.39
N TRP A 8 -12.67 -14.16 12.22
CA TRP A 8 -12.55 -12.70 12.24
C TRP A 8 -12.11 -12.12 13.59
N SER A 9 -11.95 -12.95 14.63
CA SER A 9 -11.53 -12.49 15.96
C SER A 9 -10.04 -12.17 16.09
N HIS A 10 -9.27 -12.25 15.01
CA HIS A 10 -7.81 -12.05 15.06
C HIS A 10 -7.41 -10.59 15.31
N LYS A 11 -8.29 -9.62 15.05
CA LYS A 11 -8.00 -8.20 15.32
C LYS A 11 -9.27 -7.38 15.44
N TYR A 12 -9.42 -6.68 16.58
CA TYR A 12 -10.33 -5.55 16.67
C TYR A 12 -9.90 -4.48 15.67
N ASP A 13 -10.76 -4.21 14.71
CA ASP A 13 -10.53 -3.22 13.65
C ASP A 13 -11.56 -2.10 13.75
N PHE A 14 -11.25 -0.95 13.15
CA PHE A 14 -12.13 0.23 13.22
C PHE A 14 -13.52 -0.02 12.62
N SER A 15 -13.68 -1.07 11.80
CA SER A 15 -14.97 -1.55 11.31
C SER A 15 -15.91 -2.08 12.40
N GLU A 16 -15.39 -2.43 13.58
CA GLU A 16 -16.12 -3.02 14.71
C GLU A 16 -16.34 -2.03 15.87
N ILE A 17 -16.02 -0.74 15.66
CA ILE A 17 -16.24 0.27 16.70
C ILE A 17 -17.74 0.45 16.93
N ASN A 18 -18.14 0.12 18.16
CA ASN A 18 -19.38 0.58 18.77
C ASN A 18 -19.05 1.51 19.95
N LYS A 19 -20.06 2.26 20.45
CA LYS A 19 -19.91 3.23 21.56
C LYS A 19 -19.22 2.65 22.80
N TYR A 20 -19.32 1.34 23.01
CA TYR A 20 -18.78 0.64 24.18
C TYR A 20 -17.36 0.06 23.99
N ASN A 21 -16.88 -0.11 22.74
CA ASN A 21 -15.64 -0.85 22.46
C ASN A 21 -14.49 0.04 21.95
N TRP A 22 -14.72 1.31 21.66
CA TRP A 22 -13.71 2.19 21.04
C TRP A 22 -12.37 2.22 21.81
N LYS A 23 -12.41 2.31 23.15
CA LYS A 23 -11.19 2.31 23.98
C LYS A 23 -10.36 1.03 23.82
N LEU A 24 -11.02 -0.12 23.68
CA LEU A 24 -10.36 -1.41 23.43
C LEU A 24 -9.75 -1.46 22.03
N VAL A 25 -10.50 -1.03 21.01
CA VAL A 25 -9.98 -0.97 19.62
C VAL A 25 -8.75 -0.06 19.52
N PHE A 26 -8.77 1.10 20.18
CA PHE A 26 -7.60 2.00 20.22
C PHE A 26 -6.43 1.35 20.95
N LYS A 27 -6.65 0.77 22.15
CA LYS A 27 -5.59 0.09 22.90
C LYS A 27 -4.98 -1.05 22.10
N ASP A 28 -5.79 -1.84 21.41
CA ASP A 28 -5.32 -2.96 20.58
C ASP A 28 -4.69 -2.52 19.26
N THR A 29 -5.04 -1.33 18.76
CA THR A 29 -4.43 -0.77 17.54
C THR A 29 -3.03 -0.23 17.82
N PHE A 30 -2.84 0.44 18.97
CA PHE A 30 -1.58 1.12 19.32
C PHE A 30 -0.72 0.35 20.33
N GLY A 31 -1.26 -0.68 20.97
CA GLY A 31 -0.52 -1.56 21.87
C GLY A 31 0.54 -2.34 21.12
N LEU A 32 1.79 -2.22 21.56
CA LEU A 32 2.92 -2.97 21.03
C LEU A 32 3.35 -4.01 22.06
N ASP A 33 2.95 -5.26 21.86
CA ASP A 33 3.49 -6.39 22.59
C ASP A 33 4.73 -6.96 21.86
N ILE A 34 5.52 -7.75 22.58
CA ILE A 34 6.76 -8.35 22.05
C ILE A 34 6.46 -9.18 20.78
N LYS A 35 5.31 -9.87 20.74
CA LYS A 35 4.89 -10.66 19.58
C LYS A 35 4.64 -9.77 18.35
N ARG A 36 3.91 -8.66 18.48
CA ARG A 36 3.67 -7.73 17.37
C ARG A 36 4.95 -7.04 16.92
N ILE A 37 5.83 -6.66 17.84
CA ILE A 37 7.15 -6.10 17.49
C ILE A 37 7.94 -7.11 16.66
N SER A 38 8.04 -8.36 17.13
CA SER A 38 8.73 -9.43 16.40
C SER A 38 8.13 -9.68 15.01
N LEU A 39 6.79 -9.69 14.91
CA LEU A 39 6.09 -9.85 13.63
C LEU A 39 6.39 -8.68 12.67
N LEU A 40 6.29 -7.43 13.16
CA LEU A 40 6.58 -6.24 12.37
C LEU A 40 8.03 -6.23 11.89
N SER A 41 8.99 -6.61 12.73
CA SER A 41 10.40 -6.73 12.34
C SER A 41 10.62 -7.79 11.26
N MET A 42 9.95 -8.94 11.37
CA MET A 42 10.04 -10.00 10.35
C MET A 42 9.42 -9.56 9.02
N LEU A 43 8.25 -8.91 9.06
CA LEU A 43 7.60 -8.41 7.85
C LEU A 43 8.37 -7.24 7.23
N PHE A 44 9.01 -6.40 8.04
CA PHE A 44 9.90 -5.35 7.54
C PHE A 44 11.14 -5.92 6.85
N ALA A 45 11.77 -6.95 7.43
CA ALA A 45 12.88 -7.64 6.78
C ALA A 45 12.45 -8.28 5.45
N LEU A 46 11.27 -8.89 5.40
CA LEU A 46 10.68 -9.42 4.16
C LEU A 46 10.45 -8.32 3.13
N GLU A 47 9.92 -7.18 3.55
CA GLU A 47 9.68 -6.02 2.68
C GLU A 47 10.99 -5.46 2.10
N ILE A 48 12.07 -5.42 2.88
CA ILE A 48 13.40 -5.03 2.38
C ILE A 48 13.86 -5.99 1.30
N VAL A 49 13.72 -7.31 1.50
CA VAL A 49 14.09 -8.31 0.51
C VAL A 49 13.27 -8.15 -0.78
N ILE A 50 11.94 -7.97 -0.66
CA ILE A 50 11.06 -7.72 -1.81
C ILE A 50 11.45 -6.41 -2.52
N THR A 51 11.78 -5.36 -1.77
CA THR A 51 12.22 -4.07 -2.32
C THR A 51 13.51 -4.20 -3.12
N ILE A 52 14.51 -4.93 -2.59
CA ILE A 52 15.77 -5.22 -3.30
C ILE A 52 15.48 -5.99 -4.60
N ILE A 53 14.72 -7.09 -4.51
CA ILE A 53 14.34 -7.90 -5.68
C ILE A 53 13.60 -7.04 -6.71
N SER A 54 12.63 -6.24 -6.27
CA SER A 54 11.85 -5.35 -7.14
C SER A 54 12.74 -4.32 -7.83
N LYS A 55 13.69 -3.73 -7.09
CA LYS A 55 14.61 -2.73 -7.64
C LYS A 55 15.47 -3.31 -8.75
N TYR A 56 16.02 -4.51 -8.56
CA TYR A 56 16.91 -5.13 -9.54
C TYR A 56 16.18 -5.84 -10.70
N LEU A 57 14.98 -6.38 -10.49
CA LEU A 57 14.22 -7.06 -11.55
C LEU A 57 13.43 -6.07 -12.41
N MET A 58 12.71 -5.15 -11.77
CA MET A 58 11.69 -4.32 -12.43
C MET A 58 12.04 -2.84 -12.41
N GLY A 59 12.77 -2.38 -11.39
CA GLY A 59 13.28 -0.99 -11.32
C GLY A 59 14.26 -0.64 -12.44
N ALA A 60 14.87 -1.64 -13.10
CA ALA A 60 15.68 -1.43 -14.29
C ALA A 60 14.84 -1.05 -15.54
N LEU A 61 13.53 -1.35 -15.54
CA LEU A 61 12.62 -1.00 -16.61
C LEU A 61 12.09 0.43 -16.37
N THR A 62 12.87 1.42 -16.80
CA THR A 62 12.48 2.83 -16.71
C THR A 62 11.68 3.27 -17.94
N ILE A 63 10.50 3.82 -17.74
CA ILE A 63 9.69 4.50 -18.76
C ILE A 63 10.01 6.00 -18.68
N PHE A 64 10.36 6.60 -19.82
CA PHE A 64 10.88 7.98 -19.89
C PHE A 64 12.11 8.28 -19.01
N GLN A 65 12.88 7.26 -18.61
CA GLN A 65 14.09 7.37 -17.75
C GLN A 65 13.84 7.71 -16.28
N PHE A 66 12.61 8.06 -15.87
CA PHE A 66 12.28 8.40 -14.46
C PHE A 66 11.13 7.59 -13.86
N TYR A 67 10.22 7.02 -14.66
CA TYR A 67 9.14 6.19 -14.11
C TYR A 67 9.53 4.72 -14.03
N THR A 68 9.40 4.12 -12.85
CA THR A 68 9.67 2.69 -12.62
C THR A 68 8.42 1.95 -12.16
N VAL A 69 8.27 0.71 -12.62
CA VAL A 69 7.23 -0.21 -12.14
C VAL A 69 7.84 -1.08 -11.05
N GLU A 70 7.15 -1.21 -9.91
CA GLU A 70 7.70 -1.88 -8.74
C GLU A 70 6.67 -2.74 -8.00
N PHE A 71 7.17 -3.77 -7.32
CA PHE A 71 6.42 -4.81 -6.61
C PHE A 71 6.47 -4.68 -5.08
N SER A 72 7.13 -3.66 -4.54
CA SER A 72 7.32 -3.51 -3.08
C SER A 72 6.01 -3.35 -2.31
N LEU A 73 4.96 -2.80 -2.93
CA LEU A 73 3.70 -2.54 -2.24
C LEU A 73 2.99 -3.82 -1.75
N ILE A 74 3.30 -4.99 -2.33
CA ILE A 74 2.74 -6.28 -1.88
C ILE A 74 3.12 -6.55 -0.42
N GLY A 75 4.37 -6.34 -0.01
CA GLY A 75 4.80 -6.59 1.36
C GLY A 75 4.18 -5.58 2.34
N ILE A 76 4.05 -4.32 1.92
CA ILE A 76 3.31 -3.30 2.67
C ILE A 76 1.84 -3.69 2.88
N LEU A 77 1.17 -4.24 1.87
CA LEU A 77 -0.21 -4.73 2.00
C LEU A 77 -0.33 -5.93 2.96
N PHE A 78 0.67 -6.81 3.01
CA PHE A 78 0.73 -7.86 4.03
C PHE A 78 0.89 -7.29 5.43
N ILE A 79 1.73 -6.27 5.61
CA ILE A 79 1.90 -5.57 6.89
C ILE A 79 0.58 -4.91 7.30
N TYR A 80 -0.11 -4.26 6.36
CA TYR A 80 -1.40 -3.63 6.61
C TYR A 80 -2.43 -4.62 7.18
N LEU A 81 -2.58 -5.79 6.55
CA LEU A 81 -3.54 -6.80 7.02
C LEU A 81 -3.14 -7.44 8.34
N SER A 82 -1.85 -7.65 8.56
CA SER A 82 -1.35 -8.26 9.80
C SER A 82 -1.40 -7.30 10.97
N THR A 83 -1.29 -6.00 10.71
CA THR A 83 -1.23 -4.94 11.72
C THR A 83 -2.24 -3.85 11.45
N ASN A 84 -1.84 -2.65 11.04
CA ASN A 84 -2.76 -1.55 10.71
C ASN A 84 -2.13 -0.61 9.68
N TRP A 85 -2.92 0.35 9.19
CA TRP A 85 -2.46 1.32 8.18
C TRP A 85 -1.32 2.20 8.68
N LEU A 86 -1.26 2.51 9.97
CA LEU A 86 -0.24 3.40 10.52
C LEU A 86 1.14 2.73 10.51
N TYR A 87 1.27 1.50 11.02
CA TYR A 87 2.53 0.77 10.97
C TYR A 87 2.93 0.42 9.55
N ALA A 88 1.97 0.09 8.68
CA ALA A 88 2.23 -0.13 7.27
C ALA A 88 2.75 1.13 6.58
N SER A 89 2.19 2.32 6.87
CA SER A 89 2.70 3.60 6.36
C SER A 89 4.12 3.89 6.83
N ILE A 90 4.40 3.70 8.13
CA ILE A 90 5.74 3.93 8.69
C ILE A 90 6.75 3.03 7.98
N ILE A 91 6.45 1.74 7.86
CA ILE A 91 7.34 0.78 7.19
C ILE A 91 7.48 1.12 5.70
N CYS A 92 6.40 1.52 5.03
CA CYS A 92 6.44 1.94 3.62
C CYS A 92 7.38 3.14 3.39
N ILE A 93 7.34 4.14 4.29
CA ILE A 93 8.29 5.27 4.24
C ILE A 93 9.71 4.72 4.38
N PHE A 94 10.00 3.97 5.44
CA PHE A 94 11.36 3.47 5.66
C PHE A 94 11.86 2.56 4.52
N SER A 95 11.03 1.65 4.00
CA SER A 95 11.41 0.75 2.91
C SER A 95 11.69 1.49 1.61
N ASN A 96 10.89 2.49 1.28
CA ASN A 96 11.12 3.32 0.10
C ASN A 96 12.39 4.17 0.25
N PHE A 97 12.64 4.78 1.41
CA PHE A 97 13.85 5.59 1.63
C PHE A 97 15.13 4.76 1.67
N LEU A 98 15.09 3.49 2.08
CA LEU A 98 16.24 2.58 1.98
C LEU A 98 16.73 2.43 0.53
N ARG A 99 15.87 2.64 -0.46
CA ARG A 99 16.26 2.58 -1.88
C ARG A 99 17.33 3.60 -2.24
N VAL A 100 17.39 4.75 -1.57
CA VAL A 100 18.41 5.78 -1.81
C VAL A 100 19.81 5.26 -1.49
N ILE A 101 19.93 4.34 -0.54
CA ILE A 101 21.21 3.81 -0.05
C ILE A 101 21.66 2.57 -0.85
N LEU A 102 20.77 1.97 -1.64
CA LEU A 102 21.10 0.78 -2.43
C LEU A 102 22.04 1.12 -3.61
N PRO A 103 22.93 0.21 -4.03
CA PRO A 103 23.99 0.47 -5.02
C PRO A 103 23.53 0.98 -6.39
N ALA A 104 22.28 0.69 -6.79
CA ALA A 104 21.70 1.27 -8.00
C ALA A 104 21.18 2.68 -7.69
N PRO A 105 21.59 3.72 -8.44
CA PRO A 105 21.22 5.10 -8.11
C PRO A 105 19.70 5.29 -8.20
N SER A 106 19.08 5.65 -7.08
CA SER A 106 17.72 6.18 -7.03
C SER A 106 17.80 7.62 -6.57
N ASP A 107 17.16 8.51 -7.31
CA ASP A 107 17.15 9.92 -6.96
C ASP A 107 16.16 10.19 -5.82
N PHE A 108 16.52 11.14 -4.96
CA PHE A 108 15.71 11.45 -3.77
C PHE A 108 14.30 11.94 -4.13
N ILE A 109 14.17 12.71 -5.21
CA ILE A 109 12.90 13.26 -5.66
C ILE A 109 11.97 12.14 -6.16
N GLY A 110 12.51 11.20 -6.95
CA GLY A 110 11.78 10.02 -7.42
C GLY A 110 11.32 9.12 -6.28
N VAL A 111 12.18 8.88 -5.28
CA VAL A 111 11.79 8.12 -4.07
C VAL A 111 10.71 8.83 -3.26
N LEU A 112 10.76 10.16 -3.16
CA LEU A 112 9.71 10.95 -2.52
C LEU A 112 8.37 10.84 -3.27
N ALA A 113 8.39 11.01 -4.60
CA ALA A 113 7.20 10.88 -5.44
C ALA A 113 6.56 9.48 -5.33
N MET A 114 7.40 8.45 -5.35
CA MET A 114 6.99 7.06 -5.15
C MET A 114 6.34 6.86 -3.77
N THR A 115 6.96 7.39 -2.71
CA THR A 115 6.44 7.29 -1.35
C THR A 115 5.10 8.00 -1.19
N LEU A 116 4.92 9.17 -1.79
CA LEU A 116 3.64 9.88 -1.81
C LEU A 116 2.56 9.05 -2.51
N SER A 117 2.88 8.46 -3.66
CA SER A 117 1.97 7.60 -4.41
C SER A 117 1.56 6.37 -3.59
N ASP A 118 2.52 5.66 -2.98
CA ASP A 118 2.27 4.45 -2.20
C ASP A 118 1.49 4.71 -0.90
N ILE A 119 1.80 5.80 -0.18
CA ILE A 119 1.05 6.20 1.01
C ILE A 119 -0.38 6.62 0.63
N SER A 120 -0.53 7.37 -0.46
CA SER A 120 -1.87 7.75 -0.93
C SER A 120 -2.70 6.49 -1.22
N PHE A 121 -2.08 5.47 -1.84
CA PHE A 121 -2.73 4.20 -2.14
C PHE A 121 -3.13 3.50 -0.87
N LEU A 122 -2.22 3.38 0.09
CA LEU A 122 -2.50 2.71 1.36
C LEU A 122 -3.64 3.39 2.13
N ILE A 123 -3.65 4.73 2.17
CA ILE A 123 -4.70 5.50 2.86
C ILE A 123 -6.05 5.28 2.17
N THR A 124 -6.12 5.46 0.85
CA THR A 124 -7.38 5.27 0.12
C THR A 124 -7.84 3.81 0.22
N PHE A 125 -6.93 2.85 0.08
CA PHE A 125 -7.21 1.44 0.24
C PHE A 125 -7.78 1.15 1.63
N ALA A 126 -7.13 1.63 2.69
CA ALA A 126 -7.57 1.39 4.06
C ALA A 126 -8.97 1.99 4.32
N ILE A 127 -9.24 3.20 3.85
CA ILE A 127 -10.55 3.86 4.01
C ILE A 127 -11.64 3.06 3.28
N VAL A 128 -11.43 2.74 2.01
CA VAL A 128 -12.42 2.02 1.19
C VAL A 128 -12.63 0.61 1.74
N PHE A 129 -11.56 -0.08 2.11
CA PHE A 129 -11.59 -1.41 2.68
C PHE A 129 -12.40 -1.44 3.98
N LEU A 130 -12.18 -0.48 4.89
CA LEU A 130 -12.95 -0.37 6.14
C LEU A 130 -14.44 -0.13 5.87
N ILE A 131 -14.78 0.76 4.93
CA ILE A 131 -16.16 1.06 4.55
C ILE A 131 -16.85 -0.19 3.97
N LEU A 132 -16.22 -0.84 2.99
CA LEU A 132 -16.77 -2.03 2.33
C LEU A 132 -16.89 -3.21 3.29
N LYS A 133 -15.89 -3.44 4.15
CA LYS A 133 -15.94 -4.45 5.21
C LYS A 133 -17.14 -4.23 6.14
N LYS A 134 -17.39 -2.98 6.55
CA LYS A 134 -18.54 -2.61 7.39
C LYS A 134 -19.90 -2.80 6.70
N ILE A 135 -19.99 -2.53 5.40
CA ILE A 135 -21.27 -2.60 4.68
C ILE A 135 -21.63 -4.03 4.27
N ILE A 136 -20.66 -4.77 3.75
CA ILE A 136 -20.87 -6.05 3.07
C ILE A 136 -20.69 -7.20 4.05
N LEU A 137 -19.56 -7.23 4.77
CA LEU A 137 -19.07 -8.46 5.38
C LEU A 137 -19.88 -8.89 6.62
N PHE A 138 -20.49 -7.94 7.33
CA PHE A 138 -21.43 -8.23 8.42
C PHE A 138 -22.75 -8.87 7.97
N LYS A 139 -23.05 -8.90 6.66
CA LYS A 139 -24.31 -9.43 6.10
C LYS A 139 -24.15 -10.83 5.47
N VAL A 140 -22.93 -11.38 5.42
CA VAL A 140 -22.61 -12.59 4.64
C VAL A 140 -22.60 -13.86 5.52
N LYS A 141 -23.23 -14.95 5.03
CA LYS A 141 -23.22 -16.29 5.65
C LYS A 141 -21.81 -16.92 5.63
N LYS A 142 -21.52 -17.77 6.62
CA LYS A 142 -20.19 -18.32 6.95
C LYS A 142 -19.43 -18.97 5.77
N ASP A 143 -20.12 -19.71 4.90
CA ASP A 143 -19.48 -20.54 3.86
C ASP A 143 -18.87 -19.74 2.69
N ASN A 144 -19.18 -18.46 2.54
CA ASN A 144 -18.68 -17.61 1.44
C ASN A 144 -17.79 -16.45 1.89
N GLN A 145 -17.41 -16.40 3.18
CA GLN A 145 -16.73 -15.23 3.76
C GLN A 145 -15.37 -14.94 3.12
N ILE A 146 -14.56 -15.95 2.78
CA ILE A 146 -13.27 -15.75 2.10
C ILE A 146 -13.42 -15.16 0.70
N ARG A 147 -14.45 -15.60 -0.06
CA ARG A 147 -14.68 -15.09 -1.42
C ARG A 147 -15.05 -13.62 -1.38
N TRP A 148 -15.96 -13.24 -0.49
CA TRP A 148 -16.35 -11.84 -0.29
C TRP A 148 -15.19 -10.98 0.19
N TYR A 149 -14.33 -11.52 1.05
CA TYR A 149 -13.14 -10.81 1.50
C TYR A 149 -12.18 -10.47 0.36
N ILE A 150 -11.90 -11.45 -0.52
CA ILE A 150 -11.09 -11.23 -1.73
C ILE A 150 -11.75 -10.18 -2.62
N THR A 151 -13.07 -10.27 -2.83
CA THR A 151 -13.81 -9.28 -3.61
C THR A 151 -13.67 -7.87 -3.02
N ILE A 152 -13.76 -7.72 -1.70
CA ILE A 152 -13.58 -6.42 -1.04
C ILE A 152 -12.16 -5.89 -1.22
N ILE A 153 -11.14 -6.74 -1.12
CA ILE A 153 -9.74 -6.36 -1.39
C ILE A 153 -9.58 -5.86 -2.82
N VAL A 154 -10.10 -6.61 -3.80
CA VAL A 154 -9.99 -6.24 -5.22
C VAL A 154 -10.72 -4.92 -5.48
N LEU A 155 -11.95 -4.74 -4.98
CA LEU A 155 -12.70 -3.49 -5.14
C LEU A 155 -11.99 -2.30 -4.48
N SER A 156 -11.47 -2.49 -3.26
CA SER A 156 -10.71 -1.46 -2.55
C SER A 156 -9.43 -1.11 -3.30
N GLY A 157 -8.75 -2.12 -3.86
CA GLY A 157 -7.55 -1.95 -4.68
C GLY A 157 -7.82 -1.19 -5.97
N ILE A 158 -8.93 -1.47 -6.67
CA ILE A 158 -9.31 -0.74 -7.89
C ILE A 158 -9.58 0.74 -7.60
N ILE A 159 -10.36 1.03 -6.55
CA ILE A 159 -10.68 2.42 -6.18
C ILE A 159 -9.41 3.15 -5.73
N ALA A 160 -8.62 2.54 -4.85
CA ALA A 160 -7.36 3.11 -4.38
C ALA A 160 -6.37 3.37 -5.51
N MET A 161 -6.25 2.44 -6.47
CA MET A 161 -5.39 2.59 -7.63
C MET A 161 -5.73 3.84 -8.45
N ILE A 162 -7.00 4.03 -8.78
CA ILE A 162 -7.43 5.18 -9.60
C ILE A 162 -7.23 6.48 -8.83
N SER A 163 -7.66 6.52 -7.55
CA SER A 163 -7.50 7.70 -6.70
C SER A 163 -6.02 8.07 -6.51
N SER A 164 -5.15 7.10 -6.28
CA SER A 164 -3.72 7.34 -6.07
C SER A 164 -2.96 7.69 -7.32
N ALA A 165 -3.29 7.08 -8.46
CA ALA A 165 -2.73 7.51 -9.74
C ALA A 165 -3.09 8.97 -10.03
N PHE A 166 -4.33 9.38 -9.73
CA PHE A 166 -4.77 10.76 -9.87
C PHE A 166 -4.07 11.70 -8.88
N LEU A 167 -3.98 11.33 -7.60
CA LEU A 167 -3.25 12.11 -6.59
C LEU A 167 -1.76 12.24 -6.92
N SER A 168 -1.14 11.17 -7.44
CA SER A 168 0.25 11.20 -7.90
C SER A 168 0.42 12.12 -9.12
N MET A 169 -0.54 12.14 -10.05
CA MET A 169 -0.53 13.08 -11.17
C MET A 169 -0.62 14.54 -10.69
N LEU A 170 -1.50 14.83 -9.72
CA LEU A 170 -1.59 16.17 -9.11
C LEU A 170 -0.31 16.54 -8.37
N ALA A 171 0.25 15.64 -7.57
CA ALA A 171 1.53 15.85 -6.87
C ALA A 171 2.66 16.10 -7.88
N ASN A 172 2.68 15.38 -9.00
CA ASN A 172 3.64 15.60 -10.06
C ASN A 172 3.50 16.99 -10.69
N HIS A 173 2.27 17.40 -11.00
CA HIS A 173 1.98 18.68 -11.63
C HIS A 173 2.29 19.90 -10.75
N TYR A 174 1.96 19.82 -9.45
CA TYR A 174 2.06 20.98 -8.56
C TYR A 174 3.35 21.04 -7.74
N PHE A 175 4.05 19.92 -7.58
CA PHE A 175 5.13 19.83 -6.61
C PHE A 175 6.38 19.13 -7.15
N ILE A 176 6.27 17.88 -7.61
CA ILE A 176 7.47 17.07 -7.95
C ILE A 176 8.20 17.62 -9.19
N PHE A 177 7.50 17.98 -10.26
CA PHE A 177 8.17 18.51 -11.44
C PHE A 177 8.78 19.90 -11.19
N ASP A 178 8.14 20.73 -10.37
CA ASP A 178 8.70 22.02 -9.96
C ASP A 178 9.97 21.82 -9.10
N MET A 179 10.01 20.78 -8.24
CA MET A 179 11.25 20.39 -7.53
C MET A 179 12.36 19.95 -8.49
N TYR A 180 12.06 19.12 -9.50
CA TYR A 180 13.05 18.72 -10.51
C TYR A 180 13.59 19.93 -11.28
N ASN A 181 12.72 20.85 -11.71
CA ASN A 181 13.17 22.06 -12.40
C ASN A 181 14.05 22.97 -11.54
N THR A 182 13.79 23.02 -10.23
CA THR A 182 14.57 23.84 -9.30
C THR A 182 15.95 23.25 -9.01
N LEU A 183 16.03 21.94 -8.80
CA LEU A 183 17.27 21.26 -8.42
C LEU A 183 18.10 20.81 -9.63
N TYR A 184 17.44 20.54 -10.76
CA TYR A 184 18.05 20.05 -12.00
C TYR A 184 17.47 20.81 -13.21
N PRO A 185 17.89 22.07 -13.41
CA PRO A 185 17.35 22.92 -14.45
C PRO A 185 17.56 22.30 -15.84
N GLY A 186 16.50 22.27 -16.65
CA GLY A 186 16.52 21.74 -18.01
C GLY A 186 16.18 20.24 -18.16
N ILE A 187 15.96 19.51 -17.07
CA ILE A 187 15.51 18.11 -17.13
C ILE A 187 14.01 18.01 -17.44
N MET A 188 13.18 18.82 -16.78
CA MET A 188 11.74 18.79 -17.02
C MET A 188 11.34 19.81 -18.09
N PRO A 189 10.33 19.49 -18.92
CA PRO A 189 9.83 20.41 -19.94
C PRO A 189 9.14 21.63 -19.31
N GLU A 190 8.89 22.65 -20.11
CA GLU A 190 8.15 23.84 -19.68
C GLU A 190 6.75 23.46 -19.18
N LYS A 191 6.32 24.09 -18.08
CA LYS A 191 5.03 23.85 -17.44
C LYS A 191 3.89 24.06 -18.44
N ASN A 192 2.95 23.11 -18.50
CA ASN A 192 1.81 23.09 -19.42
C ASN A 192 2.14 22.92 -20.92
N SER A 193 3.40 22.62 -21.28
CA SER A 193 3.73 22.19 -22.64
C SER A 193 3.11 20.81 -22.96
N VAL A 194 3.06 20.46 -24.25
CA VAL A 194 2.57 19.13 -24.69
C VAL A 194 3.39 17.99 -24.05
N LEU A 195 4.71 18.17 -23.94
CA LEU A 195 5.60 17.20 -23.29
C LEU A 195 5.32 17.08 -21.78
N TRP A 196 5.06 18.19 -21.09
CA TRP A 196 4.68 18.18 -19.68
C TRP A 196 3.41 17.36 -19.44
N ILE A 197 2.37 17.59 -20.24
CA ILE A 197 1.11 16.86 -20.17
C ILE A 197 1.34 15.37 -20.50
N SER A 198 2.17 15.06 -21.48
CA SER A 198 2.54 13.69 -21.84
C SER A 198 3.22 12.95 -20.67
N TYR A 199 4.14 13.61 -19.96
CA TYR A 199 4.79 13.03 -18.78
C TYR A 199 3.79 12.78 -17.65
N LEU A 200 2.87 13.70 -17.38
CA LEU A 200 1.84 13.52 -16.36
C LEU A 200 0.94 12.31 -16.66
N TRP A 201 0.45 12.17 -17.89
CA TRP A 201 -0.37 11.03 -18.29
C TRP A 201 0.43 9.72 -18.28
N SER A 202 1.70 9.76 -18.66
CA SER A 202 2.58 8.60 -18.58
C SER A 202 2.76 8.15 -17.12
N GLY A 203 3.01 9.09 -16.19
CA GLY A 203 3.09 8.79 -14.76
C GLY A 203 1.79 8.22 -14.19
N PHE A 204 0.64 8.73 -14.64
CA PHE A 204 -0.66 8.18 -14.29
C PHE A 204 -0.79 6.72 -14.74
N ILE A 205 -0.51 6.43 -16.02
CA ILE A 205 -0.59 5.08 -16.59
C ILE A 205 0.37 4.12 -15.88
N VAL A 206 1.61 4.54 -15.65
CA VAL A 206 2.60 3.72 -14.93
C VAL A 206 2.13 3.41 -13.51
N SER A 207 1.54 4.39 -12.82
CA SER A 207 0.97 4.19 -11.47
C SER A 207 -0.19 3.18 -11.50
N VAL A 208 -1.09 3.26 -12.48
CA VAL A 208 -2.18 2.30 -12.66
C VAL A 208 -1.62 0.89 -12.90
N ILE A 209 -0.62 0.73 -13.78
CA ILE A 209 0.02 -0.57 -14.05
C ILE A 209 0.68 -1.11 -12.78
N LYS A 210 1.47 -0.28 -12.08
CA LYS A 210 2.11 -0.62 -10.81
C LYS A 210 1.09 -1.17 -9.81
N PHE A 211 0.02 -0.42 -9.54
CA PHE A 211 -0.96 -0.84 -8.54
C PHE A 211 -1.78 -2.06 -8.99
N THR A 212 -2.10 -2.17 -10.29
CA THR A 212 -2.78 -3.37 -10.84
C THR A 212 -2.00 -4.63 -10.53
N ILE A 213 -0.70 -4.61 -10.84
CA ILE A 213 0.21 -5.73 -10.60
C ILE A 213 0.26 -6.07 -9.10
N ASN A 214 0.48 -5.06 -8.24
CA ASN A 214 0.56 -5.29 -6.80
C ASN A 214 -0.74 -5.87 -6.21
N VAL A 215 -1.91 -5.32 -6.59
CA VAL A 215 -3.21 -5.81 -6.11
C VAL A 215 -3.50 -7.22 -6.62
N PHE A 216 -3.17 -7.51 -7.88
CA PHE A 216 -3.37 -8.83 -8.46
C PHE A 216 -2.51 -9.89 -7.76
N THR A 217 -1.21 -9.63 -7.62
CA THR A 217 -0.29 -10.53 -6.93
C THR A 217 -0.67 -10.71 -5.46
N PHE A 218 -1.04 -9.63 -4.77
CA PHE A 218 -1.50 -9.68 -3.39
C PHE A 218 -2.77 -10.54 -3.23
N SER A 219 -3.73 -10.38 -4.15
CA SER A 219 -4.98 -11.16 -4.15
C SER A 219 -4.75 -12.65 -4.39
N PHE A 220 -3.68 -13.03 -5.09
CA PHE A 220 -3.29 -14.43 -5.24
C PHE A 220 -2.78 -15.04 -3.92
N PHE A 221 -1.96 -14.28 -3.18
CA PHE A 221 -1.35 -14.76 -1.93
C PHE A 221 -2.21 -14.58 -0.68
N ILE A 222 -3.32 -13.85 -0.76
CA ILE A 222 -4.18 -13.53 0.39
C ILE A 222 -4.66 -14.77 1.15
N LYS A 223 -5.03 -15.85 0.46
CA LYS A 223 -5.50 -17.09 1.10
C LYS A 223 -4.41 -17.71 1.96
N LEU A 224 -3.18 -17.69 1.46
CA LEU A 224 -2.01 -18.21 2.16
C LEU A 224 -1.72 -17.35 3.39
N LEU A 225 -1.75 -16.02 3.25
CA LEU A 225 -1.57 -15.10 4.38
C LEU A 225 -2.61 -15.34 5.48
N VAL A 226 -3.90 -15.37 5.13
CA VAL A 226 -4.97 -15.54 6.13
C VAL A 226 -4.83 -16.89 6.86
N ASN A 227 -4.46 -17.96 6.14
CA ASN A 227 -4.19 -19.25 6.75
C ASN A 227 -2.99 -19.22 7.71
N LEU A 228 -1.94 -18.47 7.40
CA LEU A 228 -0.77 -18.30 8.26
C LEU A 228 -1.09 -17.48 9.52
N ILE A 229 -1.81 -16.37 9.36
CA ILE A 229 -2.24 -15.50 10.47
C ILE A 229 -3.10 -16.32 11.45
N ASN A 230 -4.06 -17.08 10.93
CA ASN A 230 -4.97 -17.87 11.77
C ASN A 230 -4.28 -19.06 12.48
N LYS A 231 -3.12 -19.54 11.99
CA LYS A 231 -2.40 -20.68 12.58
C LYS A 231 -1.32 -20.29 13.60
N HIS A 232 -0.73 -19.10 13.47
CA HIS A 232 0.50 -18.74 14.19
C HIS A 232 0.38 -17.52 15.09
N LEU A 233 -0.61 -16.65 14.85
CA LEU A 233 -0.85 -15.50 15.73
C LEU A 233 -1.88 -15.81 16.82
N PHE A 234 -2.54 -16.97 16.78
CA PHE A 234 -3.56 -17.44 17.72
C PHE A 234 -3.42 -18.92 18.02
#